data_AF-A0A7C5TLB7-F1
#
_entry.id   AF-A0A7C5TLB7-F1
#
_cell.length_a   1.000
_cell.length_b   1.000
_cell.length_c   1.000
_cell.angle_alpha   90.00
_cell.angle_beta   90.00
_cell.angle_gamma   90.00
#
_symmetry.space_group_name_H-M   'P 1'
#
loop_
_entity.id
_entity.type
_entity.pdbx_description
1 polymer ?
#
loop_
_entity_poly.entity_id
_entity_poly.type
_entity_poly.pdbx_seq_one_letter_code
_entity_poly.pdbx_strand_id
1 'polypeptide(L)'
;MNIEQRNTLFVVGLVLLVLGSAAAIGYFLIAEHVERQIVRSLDLAVEVQAETERRDRARLAAAGRSLAAEPALLAAALTDDVPTVASMLDDLLGRAAVDLIAVYIESGQAGVGRRPHYASPQVLTSEPLLRLVRGLDPVAGEAAANARVFNEVLRLVGVPVRGPAGGR
;
A
#
# COMPACT_ATOMS: atom_id res chain seq x y z
N MET A 1 46.01 8.97 -59.63
CA MET A 1 44.69 9.34 -59.07
C MET A 1 44.43 10.77 -59.47
N ASN A 2 43.42 11.03 -60.31
CA ASN A 2 43.13 12.38 -60.81
C ASN A 2 42.68 13.30 -59.67
N ILE A 3 42.98 14.60 -59.78
CA ILE A 3 42.66 15.64 -58.79
C ILE A 3 41.15 15.64 -58.48
N GLU A 4 40.30 15.38 -59.47
CA GLU A 4 38.85 15.20 -59.28
C GLU A 4 38.49 14.05 -58.32
N GLN A 5 39.11 12.87 -58.45
CA GLN A 5 38.84 11.74 -57.54
C GLN A 5 39.22 12.04 -56.10
N ARG A 6 40.30 12.79 -55.86
CA ARG A 6 40.69 13.23 -54.51
C ARG A 6 39.68 14.22 -53.92
N ASN A 7 39.20 15.16 -54.73
CA ASN A 7 38.20 16.13 -54.30
C ASN A 7 36.86 15.47 -53.98
N THR A 8 36.41 14.53 -54.80
CA THR A 8 35.18 13.78 -54.55
C THR A 8 35.27 12.96 -53.27
N LEU A 9 36.39 12.29 -53.03
CA LEU A 9 36.59 11.47 -51.82
C LEU A 9 36.65 12.34 -50.56
N PHE A 10 37.26 13.54 -50.65
CA PHE A 10 37.26 14.53 -49.57
C PHE A 10 35.85 15.03 -49.26
N VAL A 11 35.07 15.40 -50.28
CA VAL A 11 33.69 15.89 -50.11
C VAL A 11 32.79 14.80 -49.52
N VAL A 12 32.87 13.56 -50.01
CA VAL A 12 32.10 12.43 -49.46
C VAL A 12 32.49 12.15 -48.01
N GLY A 13 33.79 12.16 -47.69
CA GLY A 13 34.27 12.00 -46.32
C GLY A 13 33.76 13.11 -45.38
N LEU A 14 33.77 14.36 -45.85
CA LEU A 14 33.24 15.50 -45.09
C LEU A 14 31.74 15.36 -44.84
N VAL A 15 30.95 14.98 -45.85
CA VAL A 15 29.50 14.78 -45.71
C VAL A 15 29.19 13.67 -44.70
N LEU A 16 29.89 12.54 -44.77
CA LEU A 16 29.71 11.44 -43.80
C LEU A 16 30.06 11.86 -42.37
N LEU A 17 31.13 12.65 -42.20
CA LEU A 17 31.54 13.15 -40.89
C LEU A 17 30.48 14.11 -40.31
N VAL A 18 29.94 15.01 -41.12
CA VAL A 18 28.88 15.95 -40.70
C VAL A 18 27.60 15.19 -40.34
N LEU A 19 27.17 14.25 -41.18
CA LEU A 19 25.97 13.44 -40.94
C LEU A 19 26.13 12.57 -39.68
N GLY A 20 27.29 11.92 -39.51
CA GLY A 20 27.59 11.12 -38.32
C GLY A 20 27.58 11.96 -37.05
N SER A 21 28.17 13.16 -37.11
CA SER A 21 28.21 14.09 -35.97
C SER A 21 26.81 14.61 -35.61
N ALA A 22 26.02 15.01 -36.60
CA ALA A 22 24.64 15.47 -36.39
C ALA A 22 23.75 14.37 -35.80
N ALA A 23 23.87 13.14 -36.30
CA ALA A 23 23.13 11.99 -35.79
C ALA A 23 23.54 11.65 -34.34
N ALA A 24 24.84 11.67 -34.03
CA ALA A 24 25.34 11.42 -32.68
C ALA A 24 24.84 12.48 -31.69
N ILE A 25 24.95 13.78 -32.04
CA ILE A 25 24.47 14.88 -31.19
C ILE A 25 22.95 14.76 -30.97
N GLY A 26 22.18 14.50 -32.03
CA GLY A 26 20.73 14.30 -31.93
C GLY A 26 20.38 13.14 -31.01
N TYR A 27 21.09 12.01 -31.14
CA TYR A 27 20.89 10.85 -30.27
C TYR A 27 21.18 11.16 -28.80
N PHE A 28 22.33 11.79 -28.49
CA PHE A 28 22.69 12.11 -27.11
C PHE A 28 21.72 13.09 -26.46
N LEU A 29 21.26 14.11 -27.19
CA LEU A 29 20.29 15.08 -26.68
C LEU A 29 18.95 14.41 -26.35
N ILE A 30 18.46 13.52 -27.21
CA ILE A 30 17.22 12.78 -26.97
C ILE A 30 17.40 11.82 -25.80
N ALA A 31 18.50 11.06 -25.77
CA ALA A 31 18.77 10.09 -24.70
C ALA A 31 18.84 10.78 -23.34
N GLU A 32 19.59 11.87 -23.22
CA GLU A 32 19.74 12.62 -21.96
C GLU A 32 18.45 13.33 -21.54
N HIS A 33 17.65 13.80 -22.50
CA HIS A 33 16.35 14.39 -22.21
C HIS A 33 15.35 13.36 -21.71
N VAL A 34 15.27 12.21 -22.38
CA VAL A 34 14.39 11.09 -22.03
C VAL A 34 14.78 10.52 -20.67
N GLU A 35 16.07 10.30 -20.41
CA GLU A 35 16.55 9.80 -19.12
C GLU A 35 16.18 10.75 -17.98
N ARG A 36 16.46 12.05 -18.13
CA ARG A 36 16.08 13.05 -17.11
C ARG A 36 14.58 13.14 -16.90
N GLN A 37 13.79 13.03 -17.96
CA GLN A 37 12.34 13.07 -17.86
C GLN A 37 11.78 11.80 -17.18
N ILE A 38 12.33 10.63 -17.48
CA ILE A 38 11.95 9.36 -16.84
C ILE A 38 12.27 9.41 -15.35
N VAL A 39 13.49 9.81 -14.97
CA VAL A 39 13.90 9.89 -13.57
C VAL A 39 13.00 10.86 -12.80
N ARG A 40 12.77 12.07 -13.32
CA ARG A 40 11.89 13.05 -12.67
C ARG A 40 10.45 12.55 -12.54
N SER A 41 9.92 11.88 -13.56
CA SER A 41 8.57 11.35 -13.53
C SER A 41 8.45 10.19 -12.54
N LEU A 42 9.49 9.38 -12.42
CA LEU A 42 9.57 8.29 -11.44
C LEU A 42 9.65 8.83 -10.02
N ASP A 43 10.47 9.85 -9.77
CA ASP A 43 10.58 10.50 -8.46
C ASP A 43 9.22 11.09 -8.03
N LEU A 44 8.54 11.78 -8.94
CA LEU A 44 7.22 12.34 -8.68
C LEU A 44 6.17 11.23 -8.44
N ALA A 45 6.23 10.14 -9.21
CA ALA A 45 5.33 9.00 -9.01
C ALA A 45 5.55 8.34 -7.63
N VAL A 46 6.81 8.20 -7.20
CA VAL A 46 7.17 7.66 -5.88
C VAL A 46 6.68 8.58 -4.77
N GLU A 47 6.86 9.90 -4.92
CA GLU A 47 6.38 10.89 -3.94
C GLU A 47 4.85 10.86 -3.80
N VAL A 48 4.13 10.90 -4.91
CA VAL A 48 2.66 10.83 -4.94
C VAL A 48 2.16 9.51 -4.36
N GLN A 49 2.82 8.40 -4.67
CA GLN A 49 2.49 7.09 -4.09
C GLN A 49 2.69 7.08 -2.58
N ALA A 50 3.83 7.58 -2.09
CA ALA A 50 4.12 7.64 -0.66
C ALA A 50 3.14 8.54 0.09
N GLU A 51 2.74 9.67 -0.50
CA GLU A 51 1.73 10.54 0.08
C GLU A 51 0.34 9.89 0.11
N THR A 52 -0.04 9.23 -0.97
CA THR A 52 -1.31 8.48 -1.06
C THR A 52 -1.34 7.36 -0.02
N GLU A 53 -0.26 6.61 0.12
CA GLU A 53 -0.13 5.56 1.15
C GLU A 53 -0.27 6.10 2.57
N ARG A 54 0.32 7.26 2.87
CA ARG A 54 0.17 7.90 4.18
C ARG A 54 -1.27 8.32 4.44
N ARG A 55 -1.93 8.93 3.44
CA ARG A 55 -3.34 9.36 3.54
C ARG A 55 -4.28 8.18 3.73
N ASP A 56 -4.11 7.12 2.95
CA ASP A 56 -4.93 5.91 3.07
C ASP A 56 -4.74 5.22 4.42
N ARG A 57 -3.50 5.12 4.90
CA ARG A 57 -3.22 4.57 6.23
C ARG A 57 -3.86 5.40 7.33
N ALA A 58 -3.76 6.72 7.26
CA ALA A 58 -4.39 7.62 8.23
C ALA A 58 -5.91 7.49 8.25
N ARG A 59 -6.54 7.33 7.07
CA ARG A 59 -7.99 7.08 6.95
C ARG A 59 -8.38 5.73 7.56
N LEU A 60 -7.64 4.66 7.26
CA LEU A 60 -7.87 3.34 7.86
C LEU A 60 -7.71 3.36 9.38
N ALA A 61 -6.68 4.03 9.88
CA ALA A 61 -6.46 4.21 11.32
C ALA A 61 -7.59 4.99 12.00
N ALA A 62 -8.04 6.08 11.38
CA ALA A 62 -9.17 6.86 11.89
C ALA A 62 -10.46 6.03 11.92
N ALA A 63 -10.73 5.23 10.86
CA ALA A 63 -11.86 4.31 10.83
C ALA A 63 -11.75 3.25 11.94
N GLY A 64 -10.58 2.62 12.09
CA GLY A 64 -10.32 1.65 13.14
C GLY A 64 -10.51 2.22 14.55
N ARG A 65 -10.05 3.44 14.81
CA ARG A 65 -10.29 4.15 16.08
C ARG A 65 -11.77 4.47 16.31
N SER A 66 -12.48 4.89 15.27
CA SER A 66 -13.92 5.14 15.37
C SER A 66 -14.67 3.86 15.72
N LEU A 67 -14.33 2.74 15.07
CA LEU A 67 -14.92 1.43 15.35
C LEU A 67 -14.57 0.94 16.75
N ALA A 68 -13.31 1.05 17.17
CA ALA A 68 -12.86 0.67 18.50
C ALA A 68 -13.53 1.49 19.63
N ALA A 69 -13.97 2.71 19.32
CA ALA A 69 -14.71 3.56 20.24
C ALA A 69 -16.23 3.36 20.20
N GLU A 70 -16.76 2.49 19.33
CA GLU A 70 -18.20 2.23 19.25
C GLU A 70 -18.70 1.55 20.53
N PRO A 71 -19.70 2.12 21.24
CA PRO A 71 -20.18 1.57 22.51
C PRO A 71 -20.70 0.13 22.40
N ALA A 72 -21.34 -0.20 21.28
CA ALA A 72 -21.85 -1.55 21.03
C ALA A 72 -20.72 -2.58 20.89
N LEU A 73 -19.64 -2.22 20.21
CA LEU A 73 -18.48 -3.09 20.06
C LEU A 73 -17.74 -3.26 21.38
N LEU A 74 -17.60 -2.18 22.16
CA LEU A 74 -17.01 -2.23 23.50
C LEU A 74 -17.82 -3.13 24.44
N ALA A 75 -19.16 -2.98 24.44
CA ALA A 75 -20.04 -3.83 25.24
C ALA A 75 -19.92 -5.31 24.83
N ALA A 76 -19.89 -5.61 23.52
CA ALA A 76 -19.72 -6.96 23.01
C ALA A 76 -18.34 -7.53 23.38
N ALA A 77 -17.27 -6.76 23.24
CA ALA A 77 -15.92 -7.20 23.60
C ALA A 77 -15.80 -7.51 25.11
N LEU A 78 -16.50 -6.76 25.97
CA LEU A 78 -16.55 -7.03 27.41
C LEU A 78 -17.27 -8.33 27.78
N THR A 79 -18.13 -8.86 26.92
CA THR A 79 -18.77 -10.17 27.15
C THR A 79 -17.83 -11.34 26.92
N ASP A 80 -16.68 -11.10 26.27
CA ASP A 80 -15.73 -12.12 25.81
C ASP A 80 -16.37 -13.26 25.01
N ASP A 81 -17.50 -12.98 24.32
CA ASP A 81 -18.24 -13.95 23.52
C ASP A 81 -18.07 -13.68 22.01
N VAL A 82 -17.37 -14.60 21.32
CA VAL A 82 -17.05 -14.50 19.88
C VAL A 82 -18.30 -14.34 19.00
N PRO A 83 -19.38 -15.14 19.15
CA PRO A 83 -20.62 -14.95 18.40
C PRO A 83 -21.24 -13.56 18.56
N THR A 84 -21.29 -13.04 19.79
CA THR A 84 -21.80 -11.69 20.06
C THR A 84 -20.99 -10.63 19.34
N VAL A 85 -19.65 -10.70 19.42
CA VAL A 85 -18.78 -9.77 18.68
C VAL A 85 -18.98 -9.90 17.17
N ALA A 86 -19.00 -11.12 16.62
CA ALA A 86 -19.18 -11.36 15.19
C ALA A 86 -20.48 -10.73 14.65
N SER A 87 -21.58 -10.84 15.40
CA SER A 87 -22.86 -10.24 15.01
C SER A 87 -22.81 -8.71 14.90
N MET A 88 -22.03 -8.05 15.77
CA MET A 88 -21.84 -6.59 15.71
C MET A 88 -20.95 -6.16 14.54
N LEU A 89 -20.01 -7.01 14.13
CA LEU A 89 -19.10 -6.69 13.05
C LEU A 89 -19.81 -6.57 11.70
N ASP A 90 -20.81 -7.42 11.42
CA ASP A 90 -21.62 -7.35 10.20
C ASP A 90 -22.24 -5.95 10.01
N ASP A 91 -22.82 -5.38 11.07
CA ASP A 91 -23.42 -4.04 11.08
C ASP A 91 -22.38 -2.91 10.93
N LEU A 92 -21.16 -3.14 11.41
CA LEU A 92 -20.06 -2.17 11.34
C LEU A 92 -19.39 -2.16 9.97
N LEU A 93 -19.28 -3.31 9.30
CA LEU A 93 -18.68 -3.43 7.98
C LEU A 93 -19.44 -2.63 6.92
N GLY A 94 -20.77 -2.56 7.01
CA GLY A 94 -21.56 -1.75 6.08
C GLY A 94 -21.29 -0.23 6.19
N ARG A 95 -20.83 0.22 7.37
CA ARG A 95 -20.54 1.63 7.68
C ARG A 95 -19.07 1.99 7.47
N ALA A 96 -18.18 1.06 7.77
CA ALA A 96 -16.76 1.23 7.57
C ALA A 96 -16.43 0.92 6.11
N ALA A 97 -15.93 1.89 5.35
CA ALA A 97 -15.47 1.70 3.98
C ALA A 97 -14.16 0.87 3.92
N VAL A 98 -14.17 -0.34 4.47
CA VAL A 98 -13.06 -1.28 4.62
C VAL A 98 -13.48 -2.66 4.12
N ASP A 99 -12.50 -3.47 3.71
CA ASP A 99 -12.79 -4.79 3.14
C ASP A 99 -12.79 -5.92 4.18
N LEU A 100 -12.20 -5.70 5.36
CA LEU A 100 -12.08 -6.66 6.45
C LEU A 100 -12.06 -5.94 7.79
N ILE A 101 -12.86 -6.40 8.74
CA ILE A 101 -12.77 -6.07 10.15
C ILE A 101 -12.52 -7.37 10.91
N ALA A 102 -11.52 -7.38 11.78
CA ALA A 102 -11.23 -8.50 12.66
C ALA A 102 -11.00 -7.97 14.07
N VAL A 103 -11.58 -8.66 15.05
CA VAL A 103 -11.46 -8.35 16.47
C VAL A 103 -10.93 -9.57 17.19
N TYR A 104 -9.91 -9.35 18.01
CA TYR A 104 -9.25 -10.37 18.80
C TYR A 104 -9.57 -10.09 20.27
N ILE A 105 -10.24 -11.03 20.90
CA ILE A 105 -10.59 -11.05 22.32
C ILE A 105 -9.87 -12.23 23.00
N GLU A 106 -10.00 -12.38 24.32
CA GLU A 106 -9.30 -13.43 25.04
C GLU A 106 -9.80 -14.83 24.65
N SER A 107 -11.11 -14.98 24.44
CA SER A 107 -11.72 -16.25 24.04
C SER A 107 -11.48 -16.64 22.57
N GLY A 108 -11.01 -15.72 21.72
CA GLY A 108 -10.71 -16.00 20.32
C GLY A 108 -10.82 -14.80 19.39
N GLN A 109 -11.12 -15.07 18.13
CA GLN A 109 -11.18 -14.05 17.09
C GLN A 109 -12.47 -14.10 16.29
N ALA A 110 -13.05 -12.93 16.06
CA ALA A 110 -14.20 -12.71 15.20
C ALA A 110 -13.77 -11.86 14.01
N GLY A 111 -14.33 -12.11 12.83
CA GLY A 111 -14.05 -11.27 11.68
C GLY A 111 -15.18 -11.30 10.67
N VAL A 112 -15.30 -10.19 9.94
CA VAL A 112 -16.21 -10.04 8.81
C VAL A 112 -15.46 -9.39 7.67
N GLY A 113 -15.68 -9.85 6.46
CA GLY A 113 -15.09 -9.27 5.27
C GLY A 113 -16.15 -9.02 4.21
N ARG A 114 -15.91 -7.99 3.40
CA ARG A 114 -16.74 -7.68 2.23
C ARG A 114 -16.85 -8.87 1.29
N ARG A 115 -15.81 -9.70 1.25
CA ARG A 115 -15.86 -11.04 0.66
C ARG A 115 -15.77 -12.09 1.77
N PRO A 116 -16.61 -13.15 1.74
CA PRO A 116 -16.67 -14.14 2.82
C PRO A 116 -15.33 -14.81 3.14
N HIS A 117 -14.46 -14.97 2.15
CA HIS A 117 -13.17 -15.63 2.34
C HIS A 117 -12.16 -14.82 3.16
N TYR A 118 -12.28 -13.49 3.22
CA TYR A 118 -11.38 -12.67 4.04
C TYR A 118 -11.58 -12.91 5.55
N ALA A 119 -12.80 -13.27 5.95
CA ALA A 119 -13.13 -13.61 7.33
C ALA A 119 -12.95 -15.10 7.65
N SER A 120 -12.37 -15.88 6.73
CA SER A 120 -12.18 -17.31 6.97
C SER A 120 -11.20 -17.56 8.14
N PRO A 121 -11.37 -18.65 8.90
CA PRO A 121 -10.49 -18.97 10.03
C PRO A 121 -9.01 -19.01 9.66
N GLN A 122 -8.70 -19.41 8.42
CA GLN A 122 -7.33 -19.46 7.90
C GLN A 122 -6.71 -18.07 7.76
N VAL A 123 -7.49 -17.05 7.39
CA VAL A 123 -7.02 -15.67 7.27
C VAL A 123 -6.89 -15.04 8.66
N LEU A 124 -7.88 -15.24 9.53
CA LEU A 124 -7.86 -14.67 10.89
C LEU A 124 -6.74 -15.23 11.77
N THR A 125 -6.30 -16.46 11.52
CA THR A 125 -5.15 -17.10 12.20
C THR A 125 -3.86 -16.98 11.40
N SER A 126 -3.87 -16.25 10.28
CA SER A 126 -2.67 -16.10 9.46
C SER A 126 -1.60 -15.29 10.19
N GLU A 127 -0.34 -15.69 9.98
CA GLU A 127 0.81 -15.08 10.63
C GLU A 127 0.90 -13.55 10.47
N PRO A 128 0.55 -12.92 9.32
CA PRO A 128 0.54 -11.47 9.20
C PRO A 128 -0.41 -10.76 10.17
N LEU A 129 -1.63 -11.29 10.35
CA LEU A 129 -2.59 -10.73 11.29
C LEU A 129 -2.15 -10.96 12.74
N LEU A 130 -1.68 -12.17 13.07
CA LEU A 130 -1.18 -12.47 14.41
C LEU A 130 0.07 -11.65 14.77
N ARG A 131 0.94 -11.35 13.81
CA ARG A 131 2.07 -10.42 14.01
C ARG A 131 1.58 -9.00 14.25
N LEU A 132 0.58 -8.54 13.51
CA LEU A 132 -0.02 -7.21 13.72
C LEU A 132 -0.61 -7.11 15.13
N VAL A 133 -1.36 -8.12 15.57
CA VAL A 133 -1.97 -8.17 16.91
C VAL A 133 -0.90 -8.21 18.00
N ARG A 134 0.11 -9.06 17.87
CA ARG A 134 1.24 -9.11 18.83
C ARG A 134 2.05 -7.82 18.87
N GLY A 135 2.11 -7.10 17.75
CA GLY A 135 2.78 -5.81 17.62
C GLY A 135 1.95 -4.61 18.11
N LEU A 136 0.69 -4.80 18.52
CA LEU A 136 -0.13 -3.73 19.08
C LEU A 136 0.37 -3.39 20.50
N ASP A 137 1.18 -2.34 20.57
CA ASP A 137 1.57 -1.72 21.83
C ASP A 137 0.37 -0.94 22.41
N PRO A 138 -0.05 -1.25 23.65
CA PRO A 138 -1.08 -0.48 24.37
C PRO A 138 -0.77 1.01 24.47
N VAL A 139 0.49 1.43 24.40
CA VAL A 139 0.95 2.81 24.57
C VAL A 139 1.07 3.54 23.22
N ALA A 140 1.67 2.90 22.21
CA ALA A 140 1.85 3.50 20.88
C ALA A 140 0.54 3.62 20.08
N GLY A 141 -0.47 2.79 20.41
CA GLY A 141 -1.86 3.03 20.05
C GLY A 141 -2.30 2.59 18.65
N GLU A 142 -1.38 2.28 17.72
CA GLU A 142 -1.71 1.79 16.38
C GLU A 142 -0.58 0.93 15.82
N ALA A 143 -0.91 -0.12 15.07
CA ALA A 143 0.04 -0.92 14.30
C ALA A 143 -0.42 -0.98 12.85
N ALA A 144 0.48 -0.98 11.88
CA ALA A 144 0.14 -1.09 10.46
C ALA A 144 0.97 -2.17 9.77
N ALA A 145 0.33 -2.94 8.89
CA ALA A 145 1.00 -3.96 8.10
C ALA A 145 0.34 -4.09 6.73
N ASN A 146 1.06 -4.72 5.79
CA ASN A 146 0.48 -5.19 4.55
C ASN A 146 0.49 -6.72 4.58
N ALA A 147 -0.64 -7.34 4.29
CA ALA A 147 -0.78 -8.78 4.28
C ALA A 147 -1.33 -9.24 2.93
N ARG A 148 -0.74 -10.30 2.37
CA ARG A 148 -1.31 -10.96 1.21
C ARG A 148 -2.35 -11.96 1.69
N VAL A 149 -3.60 -11.72 1.32
CA VAL A 149 -4.73 -12.60 1.59
C VAL A 149 -5.16 -13.20 0.25
N PHE A 150 -4.87 -14.50 0.08
CA PHE A 150 -4.98 -15.19 -1.22
C PHE A 150 -4.17 -14.48 -2.32
N ASN A 151 -4.85 -13.91 -3.31
CA ASN A 151 -4.24 -13.22 -4.45
C ASN A 151 -4.21 -11.69 -4.31
N GLU A 152 -4.70 -11.15 -3.21
CA GLU A 152 -4.83 -9.71 -3.01
C GLU A 152 -3.98 -9.24 -1.84
N VAL A 153 -3.50 -8.00 -1.92
CA VAL A 153 -2.74 -7.36 -0.84
C VAL A 153 -3.69 -6.45 -0.08
N LEU A 154 -3.93 -6.79 1.17
CA LEU A 154 -4.69 -5.97 2.09
C LEU A 154 -3.75 -5.09 2.90
N ARG A 155 -4.13 -3.81 3.03
CA ARG A 155 -3.53 -2.89 3.99
C ARG A 155 -4.27 -3.05 5.30
N LEU A 156 -3.54 -3.36 6.37
CA LEU A 156 -4.09 -3.64 7.69
C LEU A 156 -3.65 -2.55 8.66
N VAL A 157 -4.58 -2.14 9.51
CA VAL A 157 -4.30 -1.31 10.67
C VAL A 157 -4.92 -1.99 11.89
N GLY A 158 -4.10 -2.21 12.91
CA GLY A 158 -4.53 -2.64 14.22
C GLY A 158 -4.72 -1.43 15.13
N VAL A 159 -5.79 -1.42 15.91
CA VAL A 159 -6.07 -0.42 16.94
C VAL A 159 -6.45 -1.18 18.20
N PRO A 160 -5.86 -0.85 19.38
CA PRO A 160 -6.27 -1.47 20.62
C PRO A 160 -7.66 -0.97 21.00
N VAL A 161 -8.56 -1.89 21.30
CA VAL A 161 -9.83 -1.58 21.93
C VAL A 161 -9.54 -1.37 23.42
N ARG A 162 -9.82 -0.17 23.93
CA ARG A 162 -9.60 0.14 25.36
C ARG A 162 -10.94 0.15 26.06
N GLY A 163 -11.10 -0.70 27.07
CA GLY A 163 -12.28 -0.65 27.92
C GLY A 163 -12.36 0.67 28.70
N PRO A 164 -13.56 1.10 29.14
CA PRO A 164 -13.74 2.33 29.93
C PRO A 164 -12.97 2.33 31.27
N ALA A 165 -12.54 1.16 31.75
CA ALA A 165 -11.71 0.99 32.95
C ALA A 165 -10.19 0.87 32.67
N GLY A 166 -9.74 1.01 31.42
CA GLY A 166 -8.32 0.90 31.05
C GLY A 166 -7.80 -0.54 30.93
N GLY A 167 -8.68 -1.54 30.96
CA GLY A 167 -8.36 -2.94 30.63
C GLY A 167 -8.16 -3.15 29.12
N ARG A 168 -7.38 -4.19 28.79
CA ARG A 168 -7.15 -4.66 27.40
C ARG A 168 -8.37 -5.37 26.84
#